data_AF-A0A226XCK3-F1
#
_entry.id   AF-A0A226XCK3-F1
#
_cell.length_a   1.000
_cell.length_b   1.000
_cell.length_c   1.000
_cell.angle_alpha   90.00
_cell.angle_beta   90.00
_cell.angle_gamma   90.00
#
_symmetry.space_group_name_H-M   'P 1'
#
loop_
_entity.id
_entity.type
_entity.pdbx_description
1 polymer ?
#
loop_
_entity_poly.entity_id
_entity_poly.type
_entity_poly.pdbx_seq_one_letter_code
_entity_poly.pdbx_strand_id
1 'polypeptide(L)'
;MHQLQFGRFLDFAIIWDEDHDDRVVDAILVMYLGGLLAPVRFIGERKGVLSVLLAPAAVQAWDDHAFQRYREDVADVCTSLEDPWTADVNSMDSSQHSIIHAPAENVATYLKNIDMLWQLGTRFTLPA
;
A
#
# COMPACT_ATOMS: atom_id res chain seq x y z
N MET A 1 4.41 22.74 20.21
CA MET A 1 3.82 21.77 19.27
C MET A 1 2.49 22.34 18.80
N HIS A 2 2.31 22.56 17.49
CA HIS A 2 0.99 22.90 16.94
C HIS A 2 0.11 21.63 16.99
N GLN A 3 -1.06 21.70 17.60
CA GLN A 3 -2.05 20.63 17.50
C GLN A 3 -2.55 20.55 16.06
N LEU A 4 -2.61 19.33 15.50
CA LEU A 4 -3.31 19.07 14.25
C LEU A 4 -4.81 19.37 14.47
N GLN A 5 -5.36 20.32 13.71
CA GLN A 5 -6.77 20.71 13.83
C GLN A 5 -7.73 19.64 13.30
N PHE A 6 -7.25 18.76 12.40
CA PHE A 6 -8.00 17.65 11.83
C PHE A 6 -7.05 16.52 11.48
N GLY A 7 -7.54 15.29 11.59
CA GLY A 7 -6.83 14.07 11.21
C GLY A 7 -7.84 12.96 10.93
N ARG A 8 -7.42 11.96 10.14
CA ARG A 8 -8.19 10.75 9.91
C ARG A 8 -7.32 9.54 10.23
N PHE A 9 -7.95 8.48 10.73
CA PHE A 9 -7.27 7.20 10.82
C PHE A 9 -7.23 6.58 9.43
N LEU A 10 -6.14 5.89 9.12
CA LEU A 10 -6.00 5.08 7.93
C LEU A 10 -5.70 3.66 8.40
N ASP A 11 -6.47 2.72 7.90
CA ASP A 11 -6.19 1.30 8.07
C ASP A 11 -5.79 0.71 6.73
N PHE A 12 -4.69 0.00 6.72
CA PHE A 12 -4.21 -0.77 5.58
C PHE A 12 -3.65 -2.08 6.12
N ALA A 13 -3.55 -3.08 5.26
CA ALA A 13 -3.05 -4.39 5.65
C ALA A 13 -1.63 -4.62 5.10
N ILE A 14 -0.75 -5.12 5.96
CA ILE A 14 0.51 -5.72 5.52
C ILE A 14 0.21 -7.16 5.15
N ILE A 15 0.55 -7.55 3.93
CA ILE A 15 0.44 -8.92 3.46
C ILE A 15 1.83 -9.53 3.49
N TRP A 16 2.01 -10.52 4.36
CA TRP A 16 3.25 -11.26 4.50
C TRP A 16 3.31 -12.40 3.48
N ASP A 17 4.50 -12.61 2.91
CA ASP A 17 4.80 -13.77 2.08
C ASP A 17 5.44 -14.90 2.90
N GLU A 18 6.13 -15.82 2.23
CA GLU A 18 6.82 -16.94 2.85
C GLU A 18 7.91 -16.57 3.88
N ASP A 19 8.62 -15.45 3.74
CA ASP A 19 9.79 -15.11 4.56
C ASP A 19 9.53 -14.03 5.62
N HIS A 20 8.39 -13.32 5.52
CA HIS A 20 7.98 -12.28 6.46
C HIS A 20 9.04 -11.19 6.66
N ASP A 21 9.66 -10.72 5.57
CA ASP A 21 10.68 -9.67 5.63
C ASP A 21 10.18 -8.38 6.32
N ASP A 22 10.64 -8.17 7.56
CA ASP A 22 10.17 -7.10 8.43
C ASP A 22 10.63 -5.70 7.99
N ARG A 23 11.59 -5.61 7.08
CA ARG A 23 12.06 -4.34 6.48
C ARG A 23 10.96 -3.63 5.68
N VAL A 24 9.86 -4.31 5.37
CA VAL A 24 8.64 -3.68 4.82
C VAL A 24 8.13 -2.57 5.75
N VAL A 25 8.34 -2.69 7.06
CA VAL A 25 7.96 -1.69 8.05
C VAL A 25 8.77 -0.40 7.89
N ASP A 26 10.05 -0.50 7.53
CA ASP A 26 10.90 0.67 7.27
C ASP A 26 10.43 1.41 6.01
N ALA A 27 10.11 0.68 4.94
CA ALA A 27 9.52 1.25 3.73
C ALA A 27 8.19 1.98 4.06
N ILE A 28 7.33 1.36 4.86
CA ILE A 28 6.06 1.96 5.33
C ILE A 28 6.32 3.25 6.13
N LEU A 29 7.34 3.27 7.00
CA LEU A 29 7.66 4.45 7.80
C LEU A 29 8.11 5.61 6.91
N VAL A 30 8.95 5.35 5.92
CA VAL A 30 9.37 6.39 4.96
C VAL A 30 8.18 6.87 4.13
N MET A 31 7.32 5.97 3.65
CA MET A 31 6.07 6.33 2.96
C MET A 31 5.14 7.18 3.86
N TYR A 32 5.03 6.85 5.14
CA TYR A 32 4.23 7.60 6.11
C TYR A 32 4.77 9.03 6.26
N LEU A 33 6.08 9.18 6.47
CA LEU A 33 6.73 10.48 6.58
C LEU A 33 6.63 11.30 5.28
N GLY A 34 6.61 10.63 4.12
CA GLY A 34 6.39 11.22 2.81
C GLY A 34 4.92 11.52 2.46
N GLY A 35 3.96 11.14 3.30
CA GLY A 35 2.53 11.34 3.04
C GLY A 35 1.93 10.43 1.97
N LEU A 36 2.60 9.31 1.65
CA LEU A 36 2.24 8.39 0.57
C LEU A 36 1.24 7.31 0.97
N LEU A 37 0.91 7.14 2.25
CA LEU A 37 0.04 6.02 2.69
C LEU A 37 -1.45 6.22 2.42
N ALA A 38 -1.93 7.46 2.30
CA ALA A 38 -3.38 7.76 2.19
C ALA A 38 -4.18 6.90 1.17
N PRO A 39 -3.67 6.59 -0.04
CA PRO A 39 -4.37 5.76 -1.03
C PRO A 39 -4.18 4.24 -0.83
N VAL A 40 -3.30 3.80 0.08
CA VAL A 40 -2.89 2.40 0.22
C VAL A 40 -3.96 1.55 0.91
N ARG A 41 -4.16 0.33 0.40
CA ARG A 41 -5.00 -0.72 0.99
C ARG A 41 -4.19 -1.91 1.45
N PHE A 42 -3.28 -2.36 0.59
CA PHE A 42 -2.38 -3.45 0.90
C PHE A 42 -0.96 -3.06 0.58
N ILE A 43 -0.05 -3.53 1.40
CA ILE A 43 1.38 -3.42 1.15
C ILE A 43 2.05 -4.73 1.52
N GLY A 44 3.08 -5.14 0.80
CA GLY A 44 3.83 -6.35 1.10
C GLY A 44 5.11 -6.36 0.30
N GLU A 45 6.12 -7.03 0.84
CA GLU A 45 7.35 -7.33 0.13
C GLU A 45 7.32 -8.78 -0.33
N ARG A 46 7.85 -9.01 -1.54
CA ARG A 46 8.19 -10.36 -2.00
C ARG A 46 9.29 -10.31 -3.06
N LYS A 47 10.38 -11.05 -2.84
CA LYS A 47 11.49 -11.24 -3.80
C LYS A 47 12.19 -9.96 -4.26
N GLY A 48 12.41 -9.01 -3.36
CA GLY A 48 12.98 -7.69 -3.63
C GLY A 48 12.00 -6.72 -4.30
N VAL A 49 10.69 -6.94 -4.16
CA VAL A 49 9.63 -6.12 -4.75
C VAL A 49 8.63 -5.69 -3.70
N LEU A 50 8.56 -4.38 -3.44
CA LEU A 50 7.50 -3.78 -2.63
C LEU A 50 6.23 -3.62 -3.49
N SER A 51 5.23 -4.44 -3.23
CA SER A 51 3.90 -4.30 -3.83
C SER A 51 3.06 -3.33 -3.02
N VAL A 52 2.59 -2.24 -3.64
CA VAL A 52 1.69 -1.25 -3.03
C VAL A 52 0.36 -1.24 -3.79
N LEU A 53 -0.69 -1.75 -3.16
CA LEU A 53 -2.02 -1.83 -3.76
C LEU A 53 -2.92 -0.72 -3.25
N LEU A 54 -3.43 0.07 -4.18
CA LEU A 54 -4.18 1.28 -3.92
C LEU A 54 -5.69 1.05 -3.97
N ALA A 55 -6.43 1.91 -3.27
CA ALA A 55 -7.87 1.97 -3.36
C ALA A 55 -8.32 2.26 -4.81
N PRO A 56 -9.27 1.51 -5.39
CA PRO A 56 -9.67 1.71 -6.78
C PRO A 56 -10.19 3.13 -7.04
N ALA A 57 -10.93 3.69 -6.08
CA ALA A 57 -11.44 5.05 -6.15
C ALA A 57 -10.33 6.12 -6.16
N ALA A 58 -9.19 5.86 -5.51
CA ALA A 58 -8.06 6.78 -5.53
C ALA A 58 -7.40 6.79 -6.91
N VAL A 59 -7.17 5.60 -7.49
CA VAL A 59 -6.61 5.44 -8.85
C VAL A 59 -7.53 6.08 -9.90
N GLN A 60 -8.84 5.87 -9.79
CA GLN A 60 -9.83 6.47 -10.70
C GLN A 60 -9.93 7.99 -10.61
N ALA A 61 -9.55 8.59 -9.48
CA ALA A 61 -9.57 10.03 -9.27
C ALA A 61 -8.32 10.75 -9.81
N TRP A 62 -7.29 9.99 -10.20
CA TRP A 62 -6.03 10.53 -10.71
C TRP A 62 -5.98 10.47 -12.23
N ASP A 63 -5.29 11.43 -12.83
CA ASP A 63 -4.82 11.31 -14.21
C ASP A 63 -3.54 10.48 -14.28
N ASP A 64 -3.14 10.11 -15.51
CA ASP A 64 -1.95 9.27 -15.74
C ASP A 64 -0.68 9.91 -15.18
N HIS A 65 -0.58 11.25 -15.20
CA HIS A 65 0.59 11.96 -14.69
C HIS A 65 0.66 11.92 -13.16
N ALA A 66 -0.46 12.16 -12.46
CA ALA A 66 -0.53 12.07 -11.01
C ALA A 66 -0.27 10.63 -10.54
N PHE A 67 -0.82 9.64 -11.24
CA PHE A 67 -0.56 8.24 -10.93
C PHE A 67 0.92 7.90 -11.16
N GLN A 68 1.49 8.27 -12.30
CA GLN A 68 2.91 8.02 -12.60
C GLN A 68 3.84 8.69 -11.58
N ARG A 69 3.56 9.95 -11.19
CA ARG A 69 4.31 10.64 -10.15
C ARG A 69 4.26 9.89 -8.81
N TYR A 70 3.08 9.43 -8.40
CA TYR A 70 2.96 8.62 -7.18
C TYR A 70 3.81 7.34 -7.27
N ARG A 71 3.86 6.68 -8.44
CA ARG A 71 4.72 5.50 -8.65
C ARG A 71 6.21 5.83 -8.50
N GLU A 72 6.63 6.97 -9.04
CA GLU A 72 8.00 7.47 -8.91
C GLU A 72 8.35 7.79 -7.46
N ASP A 73 7.45 8.49 -6.73
CA ASP A 73 7.65 8.79 -5.31
C ASP A 73 7.80 7.51 -4.46
N VAL A 74 7.04 6.45 -4.76
CA VAL A 74 7.18 5.14 -4.08
C VAL A 74 8.48 4.44 -4.50
N ALA A 75 8.89 4.52 -5.76
CA ALA A 75 10.15 3.95 -6.23
C ALA A 75 11.36 4.63 -5.55
N ASP A 76 11.30 5.95 -5.38
CA ASP A 76 12.31 6.73 -4.65
C ASP A 76 12.41 6.27 -3.19
N VAL A 77 11.29 5.95 -2.55
CA VAL A 77 11.30 5.33 -1.21
C VAL A 77 12.08 4.01 -1.22
N CYS A 78 11.75 3.09 -2.13
CA CYS A 78 12.42 1.79 -2.17
C CYS A 78 13.92 1.89 -2.46
N THR A 79 14.35 2.86 -3.29
CA THR A 79 15.77 3.08 -3.61
C THR A 79 16.54 3.77 -2.48
N SER A 80 15.84 4.43 -1.55
CA SER A 80 16.44 5.08 -0.38
C SER A 80 16.72 4.14 0.80
N LEU A 81 16.23 2.90 0.75
CA LEU A 81 16.46 1.89 1.79
C LEU A 81 17.92 1.39 1.76
N GLU A 82 18.41 0.87 2.89
CA GLU A 82 19.77 0.34 2.99
C GLU A 82 20.01 -0.85 2.03
N ASP A 83 18.98 -1.67 1.82
CA ASP A 83 18.94 -2.72 0.79
C ASP A 83 17.80 -2.41 -0.21
N PRO A 84 18.14 -1.83 -1.39
CA PRO A 84 17.13 -1.33 -2.31
C PRO A 84 16.21 -2.40 -2.89
N TRP A 85 14.90 -2.13 -2.85
CA TRP A 85 13.90 -2.92 -3.55
C TRP A 85 13.40 -2.19 -4.81
N THR A 86 12.70 -2.93 -5.65
CA THR A 86 11.86 -2.31 -6.70
C THR A 86 10.44 -2.07 -6.17
N ALA A 87 9.71 -1.13 -6.77
CA ALA A 87 8.33 -0.85 -6.41
C ALA A 87 7.37 -1.33 -7.51
N ASP A 88 6.31 -2.03 -7.12
CA ASP A 88 5.18 -2.37 -7.97
C ASP A 88 3.89 -1.77 -7.39
N VAL A 89 3.35 -0.76 -8.06
CA VAL A 89 2.25 0.06 -7.56
C VAL A 89 1.06 -0.07 -8.49
N ASN A 90 -0.05 -0.61 -7.99
CA ASN A 90 -1.24 -0.90 -8.78
C ASN A 90 -2.53 -0.65 -7.99
N SER A 91 -3.67 -0.60 -8.68
CA SER A 91 -4.98 -0.73 -8.02
C SER A 91 -5.11 -2.14 -7.41
N MET A 92 -5.78 -2.28 -6.27
CA MET A 92 -6.08 -3.60 -5.69
C MET A 92 -6.98 -4.49 -6.58
N ASP A 93 -7.71 -3.89 -7.53
CA ASP A 93 -8.53 -4.62 -8.50
C ASP A 93 -7.70 -5.09 -9.72
N SER A 94 -6.43 -4.70 -9.79
CA SER A 94 -5.51 -5.13 -10.85
C SER A 94 -5.12 -6.59 -10.66
N SER A 95 -5.03 -7.35 -11.75
CA SER A 95 -4.39 -8.67 -11.73
C SER A 95 -2.86 -8.60 -11.83
N GLN A 96 -2.30 -7.40 -11.98
CA GLN A 96 -0.86 -7.16 -12.16
C GLN A 96 -0.22 -6.88 -10.80
N HIS A 97 -0.11 -7.89 -9.94
CA HIS A 97 0.71 -7.79 -8.73
C HIS A 97 1.12 -9.18 -8.23
N SER A 98 2.25 -9.26 -7.56
CA SER A 98 2.80 -10.54 -7.05
C SER A 98 3.07 -10.54 -5.55
N ILE A 99 2.25 -9.81 -4.79
CA ILE A 99 2.36 -9.60 -3.35
C ILE A 99 2.48 -10.89 -2.52
N ILE A 100 1.92 -12.02 -2.99
CA ILE A 100 2.09 -13.37 -2.41
C ILE A 100 2.16 -14.43 -3.51
N HIS A 101 2.73 -15.60 -3.20
CA HIS A 101 2.85 -16.70 -4.15
C HIS A 101 1.56 -17.53 -4.29
N ALA A 102 0.62 -17.08 -5.12
CA ALA A 102 -0.58 -17.84 -5.48
C ALA A 102 -1.12 -17.44 -6.87
N PRO A 103 -2.02 -18.23 -7.48
CA PRO A 103 -2.74 -17.82 -8.69
C PRO A 103 -3.45 -16.48 -8.49
N ALA A 104 -3.44 -15.61 -9.52
CA ALA A 104 -3.95 -14.24 -9.42
C ALA A 104 -5.42 -14.17 -8.93
N GLU A 105 -6.27 -15.11 -9.37
CA GLU A 105 -7.68 -15.21 -8.93
C GLU A 105 -7.82 -15.53 -7.44
N ASN A 106 -6.91 -16.35 -6.88
CA ASN A 106 -6.89 -16.68 -5.46
C ASN A 106 -6.42 -15.48 -4.65
N VAL A 107 -5.39 -14.77 -5.11
CA VAL A 107 -4.91 -13.54 -4.46
C VAL A 107 -6.01 -12.48 -4.46
N ALA A 108 -6.65 -12.23 -5.61
CA ALA A 108 -7.75 -11.27 -5.70
C ALA A 108 -8.90 -11.60 -4.74
N THR A 109 -9.30 -12.88 -4.66
CA THR A 109 -10.33 -13.35 -3.73
C THR A 109 -9.90 -13.16 -2.27
N TYR A 110 -8.66 -13.48 -1.95
CA TYR A 110 -8.08 -13.32 -0.61
C TYR A 110 -8.07 -11.87 -0.15
N LEU A 111 -7.52 -10.96 -0.95
CA LEU A 111 -7.46 -9.54 -0.64
C LEU A 111 -8.85 -8.92 -0.52
N LYS A 112 -9.78 -9.30 -1.41
CA LYS A 112 -11.18 -8.85 -1.34
C LYS A 112 -11.86 -9.28 -0.05
N ASN A 113 -11.62 -10.50 0.42
CA ASN A 113 -12.17 -10.97 1.69
C ASN A 113 -11.60 -10.19 2.88
N ILE A 114 -10.31 -9.84 2.87
CA ILE A 114 -9.71 -8.98 3.90
C ILE A 114 -10.37 -7.59 3.88
N ASP A 115 -10.43 -6.93 2.72
CA ASP A 115 -10.99 -5.57 2.62
C ASP A 115 -12.48 -5.56 3.05
N MET A 116 -13.25 -6.59 2.68
CA MET A 116 -14.65 -6.74 3.08
C MET A 116 -14.82 -6.89 4.60
N LEU A 117 -13.96 -7.69 5.24
CA LEU A 117 -14.06 -7.97 6.68
C LEU A 117 -13.51 -6.82 7.54
N TRP A 118 -12.40 -6.23 7.10
CA TRP A 118 -11.65 -5.27 7.91
C TRP A 118 -12.01 -3.82 7.60
N GLN A 119 -12.68 -3.56 6.47
CA GLN A 119 -13.11 -2.24 6.04
C GLN A 119 -11.95 -1.24 6.03
N LEU A 120 -10.90 -1.57 5.26
CA LEU A 120 -9.67 -0.78 5.18
C LEU A 120 -9.95 0.64 4.65
N GLY A 121 -8.93 1.49 4.67
CA GLY A 121 -8.98 2.87 4.19
C GLY A 121 -9.19 3.91 5.29
N THR A 122 -9.49 5.15 4.87
CA THR A 122 -9.61 6.26 5.81
C THR A 122 -10.91 6.20 6.62
N ARG A 123 -10.80 6.29 7.95
CA ARG A 123 -11.93 6.33 8.89
C ARG A 123 -12.13 7.73 9.46
N PHE A 124 -13.39 8.14 9.61
CA PHE A 124 -13.79 9.48 10.02
C PHE A 124 -13.77 9.72 11.56
N THR A 125 -13.25 8.77 12.36
CA THR A 125 -13.22 8.65 13.84
C THR A 125 -14.29 7.73 14.48
N LEU A 126 -13.94 7.20 15.67
CA LEU A 126 -14.17 5.84 16.23
C LEU A 126 -15.63 5.45 16.52
N PRO A 127 -16.00 4.15 16.40
CA PRO A 127 -17.14 3.62 17.15
C PRO A 127 -16.84 3.68 18.65
N ALA A 128 -17.89 3.99 19.42
CA ALA A 128 -17.91 4.17 20.87
C ALA A 128 -17.34 2.99 21.67
#